data_AF-Q4THP0-F1
#
_entry.id   AF-Q4THP0-F1
#
_cell.length_a   1.000
_cell.length_b   1.000
_cell.length_c   1.000
_cell.angle_alpha   90.00
_cell.angle_beta   90.00
_cell.angle_gamma   90.00
#
_symmetry.space_group_name_H-M   'P 1'
#
loop_
_entity.id
_entity.type
_entity.pdbx_description
1 polymer ?
#
loop_
_entity_poly.entity_id
_entity_poly.type
_entity_poly.pdbx_seq_one_letter_code
_entity_poly.pdbx_strand_id
1 'polypeptide(L)'
;KGSRTPIIIIPAATTSLITMLNAKDLLQDLKFVTSEDKKKQGIPRDNEVLLQRRKDQIQPGGTTLSVTVPYRIIDQPLKLAPQDWDRVVAVFVQGPAWQFKGWPWLLPDGSPVDIFAK
;
A
#
# COMPACT_ATOMS: atom_id res chain seq x y z
N LYS A 1 -5.34 20.17 -9.45
CA LYS A 1 -5.49 18.70 -9.61
C LYS A 1 -5.87 18.14 -8.24
N GLY A 2 -7.08 17.60 -8.09
CA GLY A 2 -7.60 17.19 -6.79
C GLY A 2 -6.68 16.16 -6.11
N SER A 3 -6.52 16.28 -4.80
CA SER A 3 -5.81 15.29 -3.97
C SER A 3 -6.40 13.91 -4.22
N ARG A 4 -5.65 13.05 -4.91
CA ARG A 4 -6.04 11.66 -5.14
C ARG A 4 -5.34 10.82 -4.08
N THR A 5 -6.10 10.09 -3.26
CA THR A 5 -5.60 9.23 -2.19
C THR A 5 -4.47 8.32 -2.70
N PRO A 6 -3.23 8.42 -2.18
CA PRO A 6 -2.13 7.54 -2.55
C PRO A 6 -2.44 6.07 -2.24
N ILE A 7 -1.90 5.16 -3.06
CA ILE A 7 -2.08 3.71 -2.93
C ILE A 7 -0.76 3.06 -2.51
N ILE A 8 -0.83 2.16 -1.54
CA ILE A 8 0.25 1.24 -1.18
C ILE A 8 -0.23 -0.17 -1.50
N ILE A 9 0.57 -0.93 -2.25
CA ILE A 9 0.29 -2.32 -2.57
C ILE A 9 1.07 -3.21 -1.62
N ILE A 10 0.40 -4.20 -1.04
CA ILE A 10 1.03 -5.27 -0.24
C ILE A 10 0.89 -6.62 -0.95
N PRO A 11 1.71 -7.63 -0.61
CA PRO A 11 1.57 -8.96 -1.20
C PRO A 11 0.21 -9.60 -0.85
N ALA A 12 -0.39 -10.31 -1.81
CA ALA A 12 -1.59 -11.12 -1.58
C ALA A 12 -1.30 -12.44 -0.80
N ALA A 13 -0.03 -12.76 -0.60
CA ALA A 13 0.37 -14.00 0.05
C ALA A 13 0.04 -13.98 1.54
N THR A 14 -0.68 -14.99 2.01
CA THR A 14 -1.09 -15.11 3.42
C THR A 14 0.08 -15.37 4.38
N THR A 15 1.22 -15.78 3.85
CA THR A 15 2.48 -15.97 4.57
C THR A 15 3.33 -14.70 4.66
N SER A 16 2.88 -13.59 4.06
CA SER A 16 3.58 -12.32 4.15
C SER A 16 3.58 -11.77 5.59
N LEU A 17 4.64 -11.07 5.97
CA LEU A 17 4.72 -10.38 7.27
C LEU A 17 3.66 -9.28 7.38
N ILE A 18 3.34 -8.62 6.27
CA ILE A 18 2.29 -7.61 6.17
C ILE A 18 1.13 -8.15 5.33
N THR A 19 -0.07 -8.12 5.88
CA THR A 19 -1.30 -8.53 5.21
C THR A 19 -2.41 -7.51 5.48
N MET A 20 -3.55 -7.66 4.80
CA MET A 20 -4.71 -6.80 5.04
C MET A 20 -5.23 -6.83 6.49
N LEU A 21 -4.86 -7.86 7.28
CA LEU A 21 -5.28 -7.98 8.68
C LEU A 21 -4.44 -7.14 9.65
N ASN A 22 -3.18 -6.88 9.33
CA ASN A 22 -2.23 -6.20 10.23
C ASN A 22 -1.61 -4.93 9.62
N ALA A 23 -1.93 -4.60 8.37
CA ALA A 23 -1.39 -3.43 7.68
C ALA A 23 -1.67 -2.13 8.45
N LYS A 24 -2.82 -1.99 9.11
CA LYS A 24 -3.15 -0.81 9.91
C LYS A 24 -2.25 -0.68 11.14
N ASP A 25 -2.14 -1.74 11.94
CA ASP A 25 -1.29 -1.74 13.13
C ASP A 25 0.17 -1.43 12.77
N LEU A 26 0.66 -2.04 11.70
CA LEU A 26 2.04 -1.86 11.26
C LEU A 26 2.28 -0.46 10.68
N LEU A 27 1.44 -0.03 9.74
CA LEU A 27 1.68 1.18 8.95
C LEU A 27 1.02 2.44 9.49
N GLN A 28 0.18 2.37 10.52
CA GLN A 28 -0.36 3.55 11.19
C GLN A 28 0.11 3.63 12.63
N ASP A 29 -0.06 2.54 13.38
CA ASP A 29 0.19 2.51 14.82
C ASP A 29 1.65 2.14 15.15
N LEU A 30 2.47 1.88 14.12
CA LEU A 30 3.88 1.50 14.23
C LEU A 30 4.11 0.27 15.11
N LYS A 31 3.14 -0.64 15.12
CA LYS A 31 3.13 -1.83 15.96
C LYS A 31 3.01 -3.07 15.09
N PHE A 32 4.01 -3.94 15.13
CA PHE A 32 3.90 -5.24 14.49
C PHE A 32 3.01 -6.18 15.31
N VAL A 33 1.98 -6.72 14.67
CA VAL A 33 1.12 -7.80 15.18
C VAL A 33 1.02 -8.84 14.08
N THR A 34 1.12 -10.13 14.42
CA THR A 34 1.06 -11.18 13.40
C THR A 34 -0.36 -11.29 12.83
N SER A 35 -0.45 -11.76 11.59
CA SER A 35 -1.76 -12.05 10.98
C SER A 35 -2.49 -13.19 11.71
N GLU A 36 -1.76 -14.09 12.36
CA GLU A 36 -2.33 -15.18 13.16
C GLU A 36 -3.02 -14.63 14.42
N ASP A 37 -2.39 -13.70 15.15
CA ASP A 37 -2.98 -13.09 16.34
C ASP A 37 -4.25 -12.30 15.98
N LYS A 38 -4.25 -11.60 14.84
CA LYS A 38 -5.44 -10.90 14.32
C LYS A 38 -6.58 -11.86 13.98
N LYS A 39 -6.27 -13.02 13.38
CA LYS A 39 -7.27 -14.07 13.10
C LYS A 39 -7.85 -14.65 14.39
N LYS A 40 -7.03 -14.88 15.42
CA LYS A 40 -7.50 -15.36 16.73
C LYS A 40 -8.47 -14.38 17.40
N GLN A 41 -8.34 -13.09 17.14
CA GLN A 41 -9.26 -12.05 17.60
C GLN A 41 -10.58 -11.98 16.79
N GLY A 42 -10.73 -12.80 15.75
CA GLY A 42 -11.93 -12.82 14.90
C GLY A 42 -12.09 -11.60 14.01
N ILE A 43 -11.02 -10.84 13.76
CA ILE A 43 -11.08 -9.63 12.95
C ILE A 43 -11.33 -10.02 11.48
N PRO A 44 -12.37 -9.46 10.83
CA PRO A 44 -12.64 -9.73 9.43
C PRO A 44 -11.53 -9.15 8.54
N ARG A 45 -11.26 -9.80 7.41
CA ARG A 45 -10.31 -9.32 6.41
C ARG A 45 -11.00 -8.36 5.44
N ASP A 46 -10.60 -7.09 5.46
CA ASP A 46 -11.02 -6.13 4.46
C ASP A 46 -10.29 -6.30 3.13
N ASN A 47 -10.95 -5.92 2.03
CA ASN A 47 -10.32 -5.84 0.70
C ASN A 47 -9.53 -4.54 0.50
N GLU A 48 -9.76 -3.56 1.36
CA GLU A 48 -9.15 -2.25 1.32
C GLU A 48 -9.03 -1.70 2.74
N VAL A 49 -7.86 -1.14 3.08
CA VAL A 49 -7.63 -0.48 4.37
C VAL A 49 -7.25 0.97 4.12
N LEU A 50 -7.90 1.90 4.82
CA LEU A 50 -7.55 3.32 4.81
C LEU A 50 -6.74 3.67 6.05
N LEU A 51 -5.52 4.17 5.83
CA LEU A 51 -4.66 4.72 6.88
C LEU A 51 -4.75 6.24 6.90
N GLN A 52 -4.58 6.83 8.07
CA GLN A 52 -4.49 8.28 8.22
C GLN A 52 -3.10 8.65 8.74
N ARG A 53 -2.31 9.33 7.91
CA ARG A 53 -0.97 9.80 8.30
C ARG A 53 -0.95 11.31 8.42
N ARG A 54 -0.55 11.80 9.60
CA ARG A 54 -0.25 13.22 9.79
C ARG A 54 1.02 13.57 9.01
N LYS A 55 0.96 14.67 8.28
CA LYS A 55 2.07 15.26 7.55
C LYS A 55 2.06 16.75 7.82
N ASP A 56 3.20 17.28 8.20
CA ASP A 56 3.36 18.73 8.31
C ASP A 56 3.66 19.29 6.92
N GLN A 57 2.83 20.23 6.47
CA GLN A 57 3.00 20.98 5.24
C GLN A 57 3.39 22.41 5.55
N ILE A 58 4.48 22.87 4.96
CA ILE A 58 4.87 24.28 5.01
C ILE A 58 4.03 25.01 3.96
N GLN A 59 3.20 25.95 4.40
CA GLN A 59 2.44 26.81 3.51
C GLN A 59 3.31 27.91 2.90
N PRO A 60 2.90 28.47 1.75
CA PRO A 60 3.49 29.71 1.24
C PRO A 60 3.40 30.79 2.32
N GLY A 61 4.56 31.30 2.77
CA GLY A 61 4.65 32.22 3.91
C GLY A 61 5.31 31.63 5.17
N GLY A 62 5.73 30.35 5.14
CA GLY A 62 6.57 29.75 6.17
C GLY A 62 5.81 29.19 7.38
N THR A 63 4.48 29.24 7.39
CA THR A 63 3.65 28.63 8.44
C THR A 63 3.49 27.14 8.21
N THR A 64 3.73 26.34 9.25
CA THR A 64 3.52 24.90 9.21
C THR A 64 2.05 24.56 9.55
N LEU A 65 1.38 23.84 8.66
CA LEU A 65 0.06 23.27 8.87
C LEU A 65 0.17 21.75 8.96
N SER A 66 -0.31 21.17 10.05
CA SER A 66 -0.42 19.71 10.15
C SER A 66 -1.68 19.25 9.40
N VAL A 67 -1.50 18.44 8.36
CA VAL A 67 -2.58 17.87 7.54
C VAL A 67 -2.62 16.36 7.68
N THR A 68 -3.81 15.76 7.66
CA THR A 68 -3.96 14.31 7.61
C THR A 68 -4.09 13.87 6.16
N VAL A 69 -3.16 13.02 5.71
CA VAL A 69 -3.16 12.43 4.38
C VAL A 69 -3.67 10.98 4.48
N PRO A 70 -4.78 10.64 3.81
CA PRO A 70 -5.24 9.26 3.75
C PRO A 70 -4.35 8.44 2.81
N TYR A 71 -4.07 7.18 3.14
CA TYR A 71 -3.43 6.21 2.25
C TYR A 71 -4.32 4.98 2.11
N ARG A 72 -4.45 4.48 0.89
CA ARG A 72 -5.23 3.29 0.55
C ARG A 72 -4.29 2.09 0.44
N ILE A 73 -4.55 1.05 1.22
CA ILE A 73 -3.80 -0.22 1.17
C ILE A 73 -4.64 -1.27 0.45
N ILE A 74 -4.03 -1.97 -0.50
CA ILE A 74 -4.65 -3.08 -1.24
C ILE A 74 -3.68 -4.24 -1.41
N ASP A 75 -4.20 -5.44 -1.62
CA ASP A 75 -3.41 -6.62 -2.01
C ASP A 75 -3.87 -7.25 -3.35
N GLN A 76 -4.88 -6.66 -3.99
CA GLN A 76 -5.40 -7.08 -5.31
C GLN A 76 -5.18 -5.98 -6.36
N PRO A 77 -3.94 -5.73 -6.79
CA PRO A 77 -3.59 -4.63 -7.68
C PRO A 77 -4.20 -4.76 -9.08
N LEU A 78 -4.54 -5.97 -9.52
CA LEU A 78 -5.21 -6.20 -10.81
C LEU A 78 -6.63 -5.61 -10.90
N LYS A 79 -7.22 -5.19 -9.77
CA LYS A 79 -8.50 -4.46 -9.74
C LYS A 79 -8.32 -2.94 -9.94
N LEU A 80 -7.09 -2.44 -10.01
CA LEU A 80 -6.83 -1.03 -10.26
C LEU A 80 -7.15 -0.67 -11.71
N ALA A 81 -7.86 0.44 -11.90
CA ALA A 81 -8.00 1.02 -13.22
C ALA A 81 -6.65 1.61 -13.68
N PRO A 82 -6.38 1.73 -14.99
CA PRO A 82 -5.12 2.24 -15.50
C PRO A 82 -4.66 3.57 -14.85
N GLN A 83 -5.58 4.52 -14.65
CA GLN A 83 -5.31 5.82 -14.03
C GLN A 83 -4.98 5.77 -12.53
N ASP A 84 -5.25 4.64 -11.86
CA ASP A 84 -4.97 4.47 -10.45
C ASP A 84 -3.51 4.08 -10.20
N TRP A 85 -2.82 3.54 -11.20
CA TRP A 85 -1.41 3.19 -11.11
C TRP A 85 -0.52 4.42 -10.89
N ASP A 86 -0.91 5.58 -11.44
CA ASP A 86 -0.25 6.88 -11.17
C ASP A 86 -0.32 7.31 -9.69
N ARG A 87 -1.17 6.65 -8.89
CA ARG A 87 -1.33 6.93 -7.46
C ARG A 87 -0.58 5.94 -6.58
N VAL A 88 0.01 4.90 -7.15
CA VAL A 88 0.80 3.92 -6.39
C VAL A 88 2.10 4.60 -5.96
N VAL A 89 2.30 4.73 -4.65
CA VAL A 89 3.46 5.42 -4.07
C VAL A 89 4.41 4.48 -3.35
N ALA A 90 3.99 3.23 -3.08
CA ALA A 90 4.82 2.21 -2.48
C ALA A 90 4.29 0.80 -2.78
N VAL A 91 5.21 -0.16 -2.82
CA VAL A 91 4.91 -1.58 -3.02
C VAL A 91 5.75 -2.40 -2.04
N PHE A 92 5.10 -3.26 -1.26
CA PHE A 92 5.77 -4.30 -0.48
C PHE A 92 5.91 -5.56 -1.34
N VAL A 93 7.08 -6.17 -1.33
CA VAL A 93 7.41 -7.34 -2.14
C VAL A 93 7.78 -8.54 -1.28
N GLN A 94 7.38 -9.73 -1.73
CA GLN A 94 7.75 -10.99 -1.07
C GLN A 94 8.84 -11.77 -1.82
N GLY A 95 9.19 -11.35 -3.04
CA GLY A 95 10.31 -11.91 -3.81
C GLY A 95 9.94 -12.69 -5.09
N PRO A 96 8.88 -13.53 -5.12
CA PRO A 96 8.54 -14.26 -6.33
C PRO A 96 8.12 -13.33 -7.48
N ALA A 97 8.72 -13.51 -8.66
CA ALA A 97 8.42 -12.70 -9.85
C ALA A 97 6.94 -12.74 -10.26
N TRP A 98 6.25 -13.85 -9.98
CA TRP A 98 4.82 -13.98 -10.27
C TRP A 98 3.95 -12.93 -9.56
N GLN A 99 4.43 -12.32 -8.45
CA GLN A 99 3.75 -11.23 -7.75
C GLN A 99 3.35 -10.09 -8.71
N PHE A 100 4.19 -9.84 -9.72
CA PHE A 100 4.06 -8.73 -10.65
C PHE A 100 3.29 -9.08 -11.93
N LYS A 101 2.84 -10.34 -12.08
CA LYS A 101 2.13 -10.78 -13.29
C LYS A 101 0.89 -9.91 -13.54
N GLY A 102 0.83 -9.30 -14.73
CA GLY A 102 -0.28 -8.44 -15.16
C GLY A 102 -0.19 -6.99 -14.65
N TRP A 103 0.89 -6.63 -13.96
CA TRP A 103 1.14 -5.24 -13.58
C TRP A 103 1.63 -4.45 -14.81
N PRO A 104 1.36 -3.14 -14.88
CA PRO A 104 2.02 -2.28 -15.85
C PRO A 104 3.54 -2.32 -15.63
N TRP A 105 4.28 -2.09 -16.72
CA TRP A 105 5.76 -2.02 -16.72
C TRP A 105 6.48 -3.33 -16.37
N LEU A 106 5.78 -4.47 -16.23
CA LEU A 106 6.45 -5.76 -16.19
C LEU A 106 7.11 -6.04 -17.55
N LEU A 107 8.42 -6.31 -17.54
CA LEU A 107 9.15 -6.61 -18.76
C LEU A 107 8.76 -7.99 -19.34
N PRO A 108 8.92 -8.23 -20.66
CA PRO A 108 8.55 -9.50 -21.29
C PRO A 108 9.29 -10.73 -20.74
N ASP A 109 10.47 -10.53 -20.17
CA ASP A 109 11.27 -11.57 -19.50
C ASP A 109 10.82 -11.83 -18.04
N GLY A 110 9.79 -11.13 -17.57
CA GLY A 110 9.27 -11.22 -16.20
C GLY A 110 10.07 -10.39 -15.18
N SER A 111 11.03 -9.58 -15.63
CA SER A 111 11.82 -8.72 -14.76
C SER A 111 11.01 -7.50 -14.27
N PRO A 112 10.99 -7.20 -12.96
CA PRO A 112 10.24 -6.08 -12.40
C PRO A 112 11.04 -4.77 -12.36
N VAL A 113 12.19 -4.68 -13.06
CA VAL A 113 13.08 -3.50 -13.01
C VAL A 113 12.33 -2.21 -13.31
N ASP A 114 11.51 -2.19 -14.36
CA ASP A 114 10.76 -1.00 -14.76
C ASP A 114 9.60 -0.65 -13.81
N ILE A 115 9.13 -1.61 -13.00
CA ILE A 115 8.11 -1.37 -11.96
C ILE A 115 8.70 -0.50 -10.84
N PHE A 116 9.98 -0.69 -10.49
CA PHE A 116 10.65 0.02 -9.40
C PHE A 116 11.50 1.21 -9.87
N ALA A 117 11.56 1.46 -11.17
CA ALA A 117 12.24 2.62 -11.76
C ALA A 117 11.31 3.83 -11.99
N LYS A 118 10.02 3.72 -11.65
CA LYS A 118 9.00 4.76 -11.76
C LYS A 118 8.80 5.49 -10.45
#